data_AF-A0A959WSE8-F1
#
_entry.id   AF-A0A959WSE8-F1
#
_cell.length_a   1.000
_cell.length_b   1.000
_cell.length_c   1.000
_cell.angle_alpha   90.00
_cell.angle_beta   90.00
_cell.angle_gamma   90.00
#
_symmetry.space_group_name_H-M   'P 1'
#
loop_
_entity.id
_entity.type
_entity.pdbx_description
1 polymer ?
#
loop_
_entity_poly.entity_id
_entity_poly.type
_entity_poly.pdbx_seq_one_letter_code
_entity_poly.pdbx_strand_id
1 'polypeptide(L)'
;MALVSALMLSASLASAKPAHPTHPEHPSQAADAAAKQCAALKKADKAAFKSLYGKGAMSKCIKAETKQSDAEYKNAAKECKAERAEDPEAFTEKYGKGKKKKRNALGKCVSATVKVAAEPLAGL
;
A
#
# COMPACT_ATOMS: atom_id res chain seq x y z
N MET A 1 45.44 8.10 24.94
CA MET A 1 45.81 9.54 25.01
C MET A 1 45.55 10.11 23.62
N ALA A 2 44.67 11.06 23.34
CA ALA A 2 43.77 11.94 24.09
C ALA A 2 42.54 12.16 23.17
N LEU A 3 41.30 12.01 23.67
CA LEU A 3 40.39 13.10 24.03
C LEU A 3 40.33 14.28 23.03
N VAL A 4 39.27 14.30 22.21
CA VAL A 4 38.49 15.52 21.94
C VAL A 4 37.04 15.13 21.68
N SER A 5 36.23 15.36 22.71
CA SER A 5 34.78 15.44 22.63
C SER A 5 34.38 16.58 21.70
N ALA A 6 33.46 16.32 20.79
CA ALA A 6 32.51 17.31 20.33
C ALA A 6 31.13 16.66 20.34
N LEU A 7 30.36 17.00 21.38
CA LEU A 7 28.91 16.90 21.41
C LEU A 7 28.36 17.39 20.06
N MET A 8 27.88 16.48 19.23
CA MET A 8 26.92 16.82 18.18
C MET A 8 25.56 16.37 18.65
N LEU A 9 24.94 17.31 19.36
CA LEU A 9 23.54 17.70 19.28
C LEU A 9 22.56 16.57 18.91
N SER A 10 21.83 16.13 19.92
CA SER A 10 20.53 15.50 19.84
C SER A 10 19.60 16.31 18.93
N ALA A 11 19.63 16.03 17.62
CA ALA A 11 18.54 16.40 16.74
C ALA A 11 17.51 15.28 16.85
N SER A 12 16.56 15.50 17.76
CA SER A 12 15.30 14.78 17.84
C SER A 12 14.85 14.40 16.44
N LEU A 13 14.81 13.09 16.15
CA LEU A 13 13.90 12.58 15.13
C LEU A 13 12.50 12.84 15.69
N ALA A 14 12.06 14.08 15.51
CA ALA A 14 10.67 14.46 15.57
C ALA A 14 9.94 13.37 14.81
N SER A 15 9.05 12.66 15.51
CA SER A 15 8.14 11.71 14.93
C SER A 15 7.56 12.35 13.67
N ALA A 16 8.10 11.97 12.51
CA ALA A 16 7.45 12.18 11.25
C ALA A 16 6.19 11.34 11.37
N LYS A 17 5.14 11.97 11.89
CA LYS A 17 3.76 11.55 11.74
C LYS A 17 3.68 11.03 10.30
N PRO A 18 3.43 9.73 10.06
CA PRO A 18 3.01 9.33 8.73
C PRO A 18 1.79 10.21 8.41
N ALA A 19 2.02 11.10 7.45
CA ALA A 19 1.01 11.97 6.90
C ALA A 19 -0.09 11.07 6.36
N HIS A 20 -1.28 11.32 6.87
CA HIS A 20 -2.57 10.82 6.44
C HIS A 20 -2.81 9.29 6.46
N PRO A 21 -3.95 8.85 7.03
CA PRO A 21 -4.53 7.60 6.59
C PRO A 21 -4.98 7.83 5.15
N THR A 22 -4.27 7.25 4.18
CA THR A 22 -4.83 7.04 2.84
C THR A 22 -5.97 6.05 3.00
N HIS A 23 -7.17 6.54 3.29
CA HIS A 23 -8.39 5.77 3.13
C HIS A 23 -8.58 5.65 1.61
N PRO A 24 -8.49 4.45 1.01
CA PRO A 24 -8.76 4.29 -0.41
C PRO A 24 -10.29 4.30 -0.59
N GLU A 25 -10.90 5.47 -0.46
CA GLU A 25 -12.30 5.69 -0.81
C GLU A 25 -12.34 6.65 -2.00
N HIS A 26 -12.02 6.11 -3.18
CA HIS A 26 -12.72 6.41 -4.43
C HIS A 26 -12.10 5.54 -5.54
N PRO A 27 -12.90 4.92 -6.43
CA PRO A 27 -12.37 4.20 -7.60
C PRO A 27 -11.49 5.08 -8.51
N SER A 28 -11.65 6.41 -8.41
CA SER A 28 -10.76 7.38 -9.05
C SER A 28 -9.32 7.24 -8.59
N GLN A 29 -9.05 7.09 -7.28
CA GLN A 29 -7.68 7.08 -6.76
C GLN A 29 -6.87 5.86 -7.26
N ALA A 30 -7.53 4.70 -7.36
CA ALA A 30 -6.92 3.49 -7.94
C ALA A 30 -6.66 3.66 -9.45
N ALA A 31 -7.59 4.26 -10.18
CA ALA A 31 -7.42 4.57 -11.60
C ALA A 31 -6.31 5.61 -11.84
N ASP A 32 -6.18 6.61 -10.97
CA ASP A 32 -5.14 7.64 -11.00
C ASP A 32 -3.75 7.06 -10.71
N ALA A 33 -3.63 6.17 -9.72
CA ALA A 33 -2.40 5.44 -9.42
C ALA A 33 -2.00 4.52 -10.59
N ALA A 34 -2.96 3.74 -11.10
CA ALA A 34 -2.78 2.91 -12.29
C ALA A 34 -2.37 3.74 -13.51
N ALA A 35 -2.96 4.92 -13.71
CA ALA A 35 -2.57 5.82 -14.80
C ALA A 35 -1.13 6.30 -14.68
N LYS A 36 -0.65 6.60 -13.46
CA LYS A 36 0.76 6.97 -13.24
C LYS A 36 1.70 5.80 -13.53
N GLN A 37 1.36 4.60 -13.08
CA GLN A 37 2.16 3.39 -13.34
C GLN A 37 2.20 3.05 -14.84
N CYS A 38 1.04 3.06 -15.51
CA CYS A 38 0.95 2.88 -16.95
C CYS A 38 1.70 3.96 -17.75
N ALA A 39 1.75 5.19 -17.25
CA ALA A 39 2.52 6.26 -17.87
C ALA A 39 4.03 6.06 -17.69
N ALA A 40 4.47 5.54 -16.55
CA ALA A 40 5.86 5.15 -16.30
C ALA A 40 6.28 3.97 -17.19
N LEU A 41 5.46 2.91 -17.27
CA LEU A 41 5.71 1.76 -18.15
C LEU A 41 5.79 2.17 -19.63
N LYS A 42 4.89 3.05 -20.07
CA LYS A 42 4.92 3.62 -21.43
C LYS A 42 6.14 4.50 -21.69
N LYS A 43 6.63 5.23 -20.68
CA LYS A 43 7.86 6.04 -20.79
C LYS A 43 9.11 5.18 -20.80
N ALA A 44 9.13 4.08 -20.05
CA ALA A 44 10.22 3.13 -20.02
C ALA A 44 10.39 2.44 -21.37
N ASP A 45 9.29 1.92 -21.95
CA ASP A 45 9.35 1.33 -23.29
C ASP A 45 8.03 1.50 -24.06
N LYS A 46 8.00 2.53 -24.90
CA LYS A 46 6.80 2.90 -25.66
C LYS A 46 6.45 1.87 -26.74
N ALA A 47 7.46 1.19 -27.30
CA ALA A 47 7.27 0.22 -28.37
C ALA A 47 6.68 -1.07 -27.79
N ALA A 48 7.29 -1.61 -26.73
CA ALA A 48 6.77 -2.75 -25.99
C ALA A 48 5.38 -2.46 -25.42
N PHE A 49 5.17 -1.28 -24.83
CA PHE A 49 3.85 -0.87 -24.32
C PHE A 49 2.77 -0.86 -25.40
N LYS A 50 3.09 -0.34 -26.60
CA LYS A 50 2.15 -0.36 -27.73
C LYS A 50 1.94 -1.77 -28.29
N SER A 51 2.96 -2.62 -28.32
CA SER A 51 2.82 -4.02 -28.74
C SER A 51 1.97 -4.83 -27.76
N LEU A 52 2.15 -4.61 -26.45
CA LEU A 52 1.43 -5.33 -25.39
C LEU A 52 -0.06 -4.92 -25.34
N TYR A 53 -0.37 -3.63 -25.45
CA TYR A 53 -1.75 -3.15 -25.24
C TYR A 53 -2.47 -2.67 -26.52
N GLY A 54 -1.75 -2.34 -27.59
CA GLY A 54 -2.32 -1.98 -28.90
C GLY A 54 -3.11 -0.66 -28.93
N LYS A 55 -4.15 -0.57 -29.78
CA LYS A 55 -5.03 0.61 -29.85
C LYS A 55 -5.76 0.79 -28.51
N GLY A 56 -5.75 2.01 -27.98
CA GLY A 56 -6.27 2.29 -26.64
C GLY A 56 -5.37 1.79 -25.50
N ALA A 57 -4.05 1.64 -25.76
CA ALA A 57 -3.08 1.06 -24.83
C ALA A 57 -3.21 1.57 -23.38
N MET A 58 -3.39 2.88 -23.22
CA MET A 58 -3.45 3.48 -21.90
C MET A 58 -4.70 3.06 -21.11
N SER A 59 -5.87 3.08 -21.73
CA SER A 59 -7.10 2.60 -21.07
C SER A 59 -7.06 1.11 -20.76
N LYS A 60 -6.42 0.30 -21.61
CA LYS A 60 -6.27 -1.14 -21.34
C LYS A 60 -5.29 -1.41 -20.20
N CYS A 61 -4.17 -0.69 -20.16
CA CYS A 61 -3.23 -0.77 -19.06
C CYS A 61 -3.91 -0.35 -17.74
N ILE A 62 -4.58 0.80 -17.71
CA ILE A 62 -5.28 1.27 -16.50
C ILE A 62 -6.32 0.22 -16.04
N LYS A 63 -7.10 -0.35 -16.97
CA LYS A 63 -8.06 -1.41 -16.64
C LYS A 63 -7.39 -2.68 -16.12
N ALA A 64 -6.21 -3.04 -16.61
CA ALA A 64 -5.46 -4.19 -16.15
C ALA A 64 -4.93 -3.96 -14.72
N GLU A 65 -4.25 -2.84 -14.49
CA GLU A 65 -3.69 -2.47 -13.19
C GLU A 65 -4.78 -2.28 -12.13
N THR A 66 -5.90 -1.62 -12.47
CA THR A 66 -7.03 -1.48 -11.55
C THR A 66 -7.64 -2.84 -11.21
N LYS A 67 -7.77 -3.76 -12.18
CA LYS A 67 -8.25 -5.13 -11.92
C LYS A 67 -7.30 -5.93 -11.03
N GLN A 68 -5.99 -5.78 -11.23
CA GLN A 68 -4.98 -6.44 -10.41
C GLN A 68 -5.08 -5.94 -8.96
N SER A 69 -5.13 -4.61 -8.77
CA SER A 69 -5.33 -4.01 -7.47
C SER A 69 -6.62 -4.52 -6.81
N ASP A 70 -7.74 -4.57 -7.54
CA ASP A 70 -9.01 -5.13 -7.07
C ASP A 70 -8.88 -6.59 -6.59
N ALA A 71 -8.11 -7.41 -7.32
CA ALA A 71 -7.87 -8.80 -6.96
C ALA A 71 -6.99 -8.91 -5.70
N GLU A 72 -5.94 -8.09 -5.60
CA GLU A 72 -5.09 -8.00 -4.40
C GLU A 72 -5.90 -7.57 -3.18
N TYR A 73 -6.76 -6.54 -3.31
CA TYR A 73 -7.68 -6.13 -2.24
C TYR A 73 -8.63 -7.26 -1.83
N LYS A 74 -9.17 -8.03 -2.79
CA LYS A 74 -10.06 -9.17 -2.49
C LYS A 74 -9.32 -10.32 -1.81
N ASN A 75 -8.09 -10.61 -2.21
CA ASN A 75 -7.27 -11.65 -1.59
C ASN A 75 -6.86 -11.25 -0.18
N ALA A 76 -6.34 -10.03 0.01
CA ALA A 76 -6.06 -9.47 1.33
C ALA A 76 -7.31 -9.49 2.23
N ALA A 77 -8.49 -9.15 1.69
CA ALA A 77 -9.74 -9.23 2.45
C ALA A 77 -10.13 -10.65 2.85
N LYS A 78 -9.77 -11.67 2.07
CA LYS A 78 -9.98 -13.08 2.44
C LYS A 78 -9.02 -13.51 3.54
N GLU A 79 -7.74 -13.19 3.42
CA GLU A 79 -6.72 -13.50 4.44
C GLU A 79 -7.07 -12.84 5.78
N CYS A 80 -7.37 -11.54 5.76
CA CYS A 80 -7.81 -10.80 6.94
C CYS A 80 -9.11 -11.35 7.57
N LYS A 81 -9.99 -11.98 6.77
CA LYS A 81 -11.17 -12.66 7.30
C LYS A 81 -10.82 -14.01 7.92
N ALA A 82 -9.87 -14.74 7.34
CA ALA A 82 -9.38 -16.01 7.88
C ALA A 82 -8.65 -15.79 9.22
N GLU A 83 -7.72 -14.83 9.29
CA GLU A 83 -7.03 -14.47 10.54
C GLU A 83 -8.02 -14.07 11.65
N ARG A 84 -9.06 -13.30 11.29
CA ARG A 84 -10.10 -12.93 12.26
C ARG A 84 -10.97 -14.10 12.70
N ALA A 85 -11.17 -15.09 11.83
CA ALA A 85 -11.97 -16.28 12.15
C ALA A 85 -11.18 -17.26 13.02
N GLU A 86 -9.86 -17.34 12.83
CA GLU A 86 -8.95 -18.13 13.64
C GLU A 86 -8.85 -17.56 15.06
N ASP A 87 -8.61 -16.24 15.19
CA ASP A 87 -8.43 -15.62 16.49
C ASP A 87 -9.04 -14.20 16.56
N PRO A 88 -10.34 -14.08 16.87
CA PRO A 88 -11.05 -12.81 16.83
C PRO A 88 -10.58 -11.82 17.90
N GLU A 89 -10.10 -12.31 19.05
CA GLU A 89 -9.56 -11.47 20.12
C GLU A 89 -8.19 -10.92 19.72
N ALA A 90 -7.25 -11.77 19.32
CA ALA A 90 -5.94 -11.33 18.85
C ALA A 90 -6.05 -10.41 17.62
N PHE A 91 -6.93 -10.72 16.67
CA PHE A 91 -7.20 -9.87 15.51
C PHE A 91 -7.70 -8.48 15.92
N THR A 92 -8.58 -8.42 16.93
CA THR A 92 -9.10 -7.15 17.44
C THR A 92 -8.03 -6.37 18.22
N GLU A 93 -7.13 -7.04 18.93
CA GLU A 93 -5.99 -6.39 19.59
C GLU A 93 -4.97 -5.86 18.60
N LYS A 94 -4.73 -6.59 17.49
CA LYS A 94 -3.79 -6.18 16.44
C LYS A 94 -4.35 -5.06 15.57
N TYR A 95 -5.57 -5.20 15.05
CA TYR A 95 -6.13 -4.29 14.05
C TYR A 95 -7.24 -3.38 14.59
N GLY A 96 -7.80 -3.65 15.77
CA GLY A 96 -9.03 -3.05 16.30
C GLY A 96 -8.89 -2.13 17.53
N LYS A 97 -7.69 -1.68 17.93
CA LYS A 97 -7.48 -0.87 19.16
C LYS A 97 -8.38 0.39 19.28
N GLY A 98 -9.53 0.25 19.94
CA GLY A 98 -10.44 1.33 20.41
C GLY A 98 -11.95 1.04 20.23
N LYS A 99 -12.80 1.56 21.14
CA LYS A 99 -14.25 1.26 21.26
C LYS A 99 -15.11 1.50 20.00
N LYS A 100 -14.63 2.31 19.03
CA LYS A 100 -15.31 2.58 17.74
C LYS A 100 -14.64 1.89 16.52
N LYS A 101 -13.53 1.16 16.72
CA LYS A 101 -12.60 0.69 15.67
C LYS A 101 -12.74 -0.78 15.28
N LYS A 102 -13.52 -1.61 15.99
CA LYS A 102 -13.78 -3.00 15.60
C LYS A 102 -14.34 -3.13 14.17
N ARG A 103 -15.12 -2.14 13.71
CA ARG A 103 -15.65 -2.09 12.33
C ARG A 103 -14.60 -1.78 11.25
N ASN A 104 -13.48 -1.15 11.62
CA ASN A 104 -12.37 -0.83 10.71
C ASN A 104 -11.14 -1.74 10.92
N ALA A 105 -11.27 -2.82 11.71
CA ALA A 105 -10.18 -3.77 11.89
C ALA A 105 -9.87 -4.51 10.58
N LEU A 106 -10.92 -4.94 9.85
CA LEU A 106 -10.77 -5.51 8.50
C LEU A 106 -10.18 -4.51 7.51
N GLY A 107 -10.68 -3.26 7.47
CA GLY A 107 -10.15 -2.24 6.57
C GLY A 107 -8.67 -1.93 6.83
N LYS A 108 -8.26 -1.90 8.10
CA LYS A 108 -6.86 -1.76 8.51
C LYS A 108 -6.00 -2.94 8.12
N CYS A 109 -6.49 -4.17 8.34
CA CYS A 109 -5.78 -5.36 7.93
C CYS A 109 -5.58 -5.36 6.41
N VAL A 110 -6.66 -5.17 5.63
CA VAL A 110 -6.57 -5.16 4.15
C VAL A 110 -5.64 -4.08 3.64
N SER A 111 -5.72 -2.87 4.19
CA SER A 111 -4.82 -1.77 3.80
C SER A 111 -3.37 -2.05 4.18
N ALA A 112 -3.12 -2.74 5.30
CA ALA A 112 -1.78 -3.15 5.70
C ALA A 112 -1.24 -4.26 4.79
N THR A 113 -2.04 -5.28 4.48
CA THR A 113 -1.65 -6.38 3.59
C THR A 113 -1.33 -5.88 2.19
N VAL A 114 -2.15 -5.00 1.62
CA VAL A 114 -1.89 -4.41 0.29
C VAL A 114 -0.68 -3.47 0.31
N LYS A 115 -0.46 -2.73 1.40
CA LYS A 115 0.74 -1.90 1.60
C LYS A 115 2.01 -2.74 1.63
N VAL A 116 1.98 -3.89 2.31
CA VAL A 116 3.10 -4.84 2.41
C VAL A 116 3.34 -5.54 1.06
N ALA A 117 2.28 -5.89 0.32
CA ALA A 117 2.41 -6.46 -1.03
C ALA A 117 3.06 -5.48 -2.04
N ALA A 118 2.90 -4.17 -1.84
CA ALA A 118 3.50 -3.13 -2.67
C ALA A 118 4.98 -2.82 -2.33
N GLU A 119 5.52 -3.37 -1.23
CA GLU A 119 6.94 -3.30 -0.87
C GLU A 119 7.52 -4.68 -0.59
N PRO A 120 7.96 -5.43 -1.62
CA PRO A 120 9.05 -6.37 -1.43
C PRO A 120 10.37 -5.58 -1.56
N LEU A 121 11.23 -5.65 -0.53
CA LEU A 121 12.62 -5.13 -0.44
C LEU A 121 12.82 -3.78 0.26
N ALA A 122 12.54 -3.74 1.56
CA ALA A 122 13.28 -2.85 2.48
C ALA A 122 13.46 -3.58 3.82
N GLY A 123 14.45 -4.48 3.88
CA GLY A 123 14.75 -5.20 5.11
C GLY A 123 15.61 -6.44 4.93
N LEU A 124 16.79 -6.28 4.32
CA LEU A 124 17.98 -7.08 4.61
C LEU A 124 19.14 -6.11 4.85
#